data_AF-A0A955E7U0-F1
#
_entry.id   AF-A0A955E7U0-F1
#
_cell.length_a   1.000
_cell.length_b   1.000
_cell.length_c   1.000
_cell.angle_alpha   90.00
_cell.angle_beta   90.00
_cell.angle_gamma   90.00
#
_symmetry.space_group_name_H-M   'P 1'
#
loop_
_entity.id
_entity.type
_entity.pdbx_description
1 polymer ?
#
loop_
_entity_poly.entity_id
_entity_poly.type
_entity_poly.pdbx_seq_one_letter_code
_entity_poly.pdbx_strand_id
1 'polypeptide(L)'
;LDSGGQVSGSLGKCLGKSLYWLDLDAVVQSQLRKSETCTEIKYFSAPRRHPQKAQGHASKKYTQSNHRQTLYFNALEAQLGITPILGWYSEKDPHTCEACKHQWPAFEEKVTDVNIATHMLRDAYEDKLDRALLISADADLVPAVNTVRSLGKEVLLALPPGRKRAKHLRECANITNNIKIKAIRNFRLPNTISRPGLPPLECPPEWTIPQKWIWKKADPMISETKPKRFDPLRWFRWWG
;
A
#
# COMPACT_ATOMS: atom_id res chain seq x y z
N LEU A 1 31.28 -23.12 14.23
CA LEU A 1 32.31 -22.09 13.99
C LEU A 1 31.63 -20.98 13.20
N ASP A 2 30.70 -20.28 13.85
CA ASP A 2 30.86 -18.90 14.36
C ASP A 2 31.37 -17.94 13.27
N SER A 3 30.69 -16.86 12.90
CA SER A 3 29.92 -15.94 13.74
C SER A 3 29.23 -14.87 12.85
N GLY A 4 28.12 -14.28 13.31
CA GLY A 4 27.67 -12.96 12.82
C GLY A 4 26.39 -12.89 11.97
N GLY A 5 25.40 -13.73 12.19
CA GLY A 5 24.07 -13.57 11.58
C GLY A 5 23.23 -12.52 12.30
N GLN A 6 23.30 -11.24 11.91
CA GLN A 6 22.32 -10.24 12.30
C GLN A 6 20.93 -10.71 11.86
N VAL A 7 20.10 -11.11 12.84
CA VAL A 7 18.69 -11.41 12.64
C VAL A 7 18.00 -10.10 12.25
N SER A 8 17.94 -9.81 10.96
CA SER A 8 17.02 -8.80 10.43
C SER A 8 15.61 -9.37 10.56
N GLY A 9 15.00 -9.20 11.74
CA GLY A 9 13.58 -9.42 11.94
C GLY A 9 12.82 -8.51 11.00
N SER A 10 12.47 -9.02 9.81
CA SER A 10 11.70 -8.27 8.85
C SER A 10 10.37 -7.90 9.50
N LEU A 11 10.02 -6.62 9.44
CA LEU A 11 8.74 -6.07 9.90
C LEU A 11 7.51 -6.77 9.29
N GLY A 12 7.69 -7.70 8.35
CA GLY A 12 6.65 -8.58 7.81
C GLY A 12 6.01 -9.53 8.84
N LYS A 13 6.66 -9.84 9.96
CA LYS A 13 6.07 -10.74 10.98
C LYS A 13 5.03 -10.07 11.90
N CYS A 14 5.08 -8.75 12.12
CA CYS A 14 4.18 -8.03 13.04
C CYS A 14 3.11 -7.18 12.33
N LEU A 15 3.17 -7.08 11.00
CA LEU A 15 2.28 -6.25 10.21
C LEU A 15 1.02 -6.95 9.70
N GLY A 16 1.03 -8.29 9.66
CA GLY A 16 -0.16 -9.12 9.41
C GLY A 16 -0.70 -9.05 7.98
N LYS A 17 -1.31 -10.15 7.53
CA LYS A 17 -2.08 -10.19 6.27
C LYS A 17 -3.30 -9.25 6.30
N SER A 18 -3.68 -8.73 7.46
CA SER A 18 -4.82 -7.81 7.64
C SER A 18 -4.63 -6.43 7.00
N LEU A 19 -3.39 -6.06 6.66
CA LEU A 19 -3.09 -4.84 5.91
C LEU A 19 -3.17 -5.01 4.39
N TYR A 20 -3.51 -6.20 3.89
CA TYR A 20 -3.68 -6.43 2.45
C TYR A 20 -5.06 -5.97 1.93
N TRP A 21 -6.02 -5.72 2.83
CA TRP A 21 -7.33 -5.14 2.51
C TRP A 21 -7.35 -3.64 2.80
N LEU A 22 -6.41 -2.92 2.19
CA LEU A 22 -6.11 -1.51 2.46
C LEU A 22 -7.00 -0.59 1.62
N ASP A 23 -7.57 0.43 2.26
CA ASP A 23 -8.26 1.52 1.59
C ASP A 23 -7.23 2.57 1.12
N LEU A 24 -6.96 2.59 -0.19
CA LEU A 24 -5.95 3.47 -0.75
C LEU A 24 -6.38 4.93 -0.74
N ASP A 25 -7.68 5.22 -0.91
CA ASP A 25 -8.18 6.59 -0.82
C ASP A 25 -7.94 7.13 0.59
N ALA A 26 -8.36 6.41 1.63
CA ALA A 26 -8.14 6.84 3.01
C ALA A 26 -6.65 7.05 3.33
N VAL A 27 -5.74 6.23 2.77
CA VAL A 27 -4.30 6.44 2.89
C VAL A 27 -3.88 7.74 2.21
N VAL A 28 -4.29 7.98 0.96
CA VAL A 28 -3.97 9.19 0.19
C VAL A 28 -4.50 10.44 0.89
N GLN A 29 -5.77 10.45 1.28
CA GLN A 29 -6.41 11.56 2.00
C GLN A 29 -5.65 11.93 3.27
N SER A 30 -5.08 10.95 3.99
CA SER A 30 -4.27 11.20 5.19
C SER A 30 -2.94 11.93 4.93
N GLN A 31 -2.49 12.00 3.67
CA GLN A 31 -1.25 12.65 3.25
C GLN A 31 -1.46 14.03 2.62
N LEU A 32 -2.71 14.37 2.25
CA LEU A 32 -3.05 15.65 1.63
C LEU A 32 -3.03 16.79 2.65
N ARG A 33 -2.74 18.00 2.17
CA ARG A 33 -2.99 19.23 2.94
C ARG A 33 -4.49 19.53 2.92
N LYS A 34 -4.99 20.30 3.89
CA LYS A 34 -6.42 20.64 4.00
C LYS A 34 -7.00 21.37 2.76
N SER A 35 -6.15 22.06 2.01
CA SER A 35 -6.52 22.80 0.80
C SER A 35 -6.40 22.00 -0.49
N GLU A 36 -5.90 20.76 -0.41
CA GLU A 36 -5.64 19.92 -1.58
C GLU A 36 -6.80 18.93 -1.79
N THR A 37 -7.05 18.59 -3.05
CA THR A 37 -7.96 17.52 -3.45
C THR A 37 -7.19 16.50 -4.28
N CYS A 38 -7.55 15.22 -4.14
CA CYS A 38 -7.03 14.16 -4.99
C CYS A 38 -8.00 13.92 -6.14
N THR A 39 -7.53 14.06 -7.37
CA THR A 39 -8.33 13.87 -8.59
C THR A 39 -8.31 12.42 -9.06
N GLU A 40 -7.18 11.74 -8.93
CA GLU A 40 -6.98 10.37 -9.41
C GLU A 40 -5.91 9.65 -8.58
N ILE A 41 -6.18 8.39 -8.25
CA ILE A 41 -5.23 7.48 -7.59
C ILE A 41 -4.87 6.38 -8.58
N LYS A 42 -3.59 6.33 -8.96
CA LYS A 42 -3.04 5.28 -9.83
C LYS A 42 -2.34 4.22 -8.98
N TYR A 43 -2.83 2.97 -9.04
CA TYR A 43 -2.26 1.85 -8.30
C TYR A 43 -1.47 0.91 -9.22
N PHE A 44 -0.16 0.85 -9.06
CA PHE A 44 0.72 0.09 -9.94
C PHE A 44 1.04 -1.29 -9.35
N SER A 45 0.83 -2.34 -10.14
CA SER A 45 1.14 -3.72 -9.73
C SER A 45 1.31 -4.63 -10.94
N ALA A 46 1.68 -5.89 -10.71
CA ALA A 46 1.62 -6.92 -11.72
C ALA A 46 0.73 -8.09 -11.22
N PRO A 47 -0.17 -8.64 -12.05
CA PRO A 47 -0.96 -9.81 -11.69
C PRO A 47 -0.11 -11.08 -11.79
N ARG A 48 -0.03 -11.84 -10.70
CA ARG A 48 0.70 -13.12 -10.68
C ARG A 48 0.09 -14.12 -11.67
N ARG A 49 0.94 -14.79 -12.44
CA ARG A 49 0.54 -15.76 -13.47
C ARG A 49 0.63 -17.20 -12.96
N HIS A 50 -0.08 -18.12 -13.59
CA HIS A 50 0.15 -19.54 -13.34
C HIS A 50 1.51 -19.95 -13.92
N PRO A 51 2.39 -20.62 -13.15
CA PRO A 51 3.67 -21.12 -13.64
C PRO A 51 3.46 -22.19 -14.70
N GLN A 52 4.27 -22.13 -15.75
CA GLN A 52 4.29 -23.11 -16.85
C GLN A 52 5.60 -23.90 -16.88
N LYS A 53 6.71 -23.33 -16.38
CA LYS A 53 8.05 -23.92 -16.45
C LYS A 53 8.39 -24.82 -15.27
N ALA A 54 7.80 -24.60 -14.10
CA ALA A 54 8.06 -25.44 -12.93
C ALA A 54 7.34 -26.78 -13.05
N GLN A 55 8.03 -27.88 -12.70
CA GLN A 55 7.40 -29.21 -12.66
C GLN A 55 6.26 -29.26 -11.62
N GLY A 56 5.08 -29.70 -12.06
CA GLY A 56 3.89 -29.88 -11.23
C GLY A 56 2.90 -28.71 -11.27
N HIS A 57 1.69 -28.93 -10.75
CA HIS A 57 0.68 -27.88 -10.67
C HIS A 57 1.07 -26.81 -9.63
N ALA A 58 0.70 -25.56 -9.90
CA ALA A 58 0.80 -24.48 -8.94
C ALA A 58 0.19 -24.91 -7.58
N SER A 59 0.95 -24.75 -6.49
CA SER A 59 0.47 -25.16 -5.18
C SER A 59 -0.86 -24.50 -4.83
N LYS A 60 -1.72 -25.17 -4.05
CA LYS A 60 -2.99 -24.61 -3.56
C LYS A 60 -2.81 -23.22 -2.92
N LYS A 61 -1.72 -23.05 -2.16
CA LYS A 61 -1.34 -21.78 -1.53
C LYS A 61 -1.04 -20.68 -2.55
N TYR A 62 -0.38 -21.02 -3.65
CA TYR A 62 -0.08 -20.10 -4.74
C TYR A 62 -1.37 -19.62 -5.42
N THR A 63 -2.23 -20.55 -5.83
CA THR A 63 -3.52 -20.25 -6.47
C THR A 63 -4.41 -19.39 -5.59
N GLN A 64 -4.51 -19.70 -4.30
CA GLN A 64 -5.26 -18.87 -3.34
C GLN A 64 -4.66 -17.46 -3.20
N SER A 65 -3.33 -17.32 -3.25
CA SER A 65 -2.69 -16.01 -3.20
C SER A 65 -3.01 -15.17 -4.44
N ASN A 66 -3.02 -15.78 -5.63
CA ASN A 66 -3.37 -15.10 -6.87
C ASN A 66 -4.84 -14.67 -6.86
N HIS A 67 -5.74 -15.55 -6.43
CA HIS A 67 -7.16 -15.23 -6.31
C HIS A 67 -7.40 -14.02 -5.40
N ARG A 68 -6.70 -13.95 -4.25
CA ARG A 68 -6.79 -12.80 -3.35
C ARG A 68 -6.24 -11.51 -3.96
N GLN A 69 -5.17 -11.58 -4.75
CA GLN A 69 -4.65 -10.41 -5.46
C GLN A 69 -5.69 -9.89 -6.48
N THR A 70 -6.25 -10.78 -7.29
CA THR A 70 -7.33 -10.43 -8.23
C THR A 70 -8.54 -9.83 -7.51
N LEU A 71 -8.92 -10.41 -6.37
CA LEU A 71 -10.00 -9.88 -5.54
C LEU A 71 -9.72 -8.44 -5.08
N TYR A 72 -8.49 -8.15 -4.66
CA TYR A 72 -8.10 -6.79 -4.25
C TYR A 72 -8.11 -5.82 -5.44
N PHE A 73 -7.66 -6.22 -6.62
CA PHE A 73 -7.74 -5.37 -7.82
C PHE A 73 -9.20 -5.05 -8.16
N ASN A 74 -10.08 -6.04 -8.16
CA ASN A 74 -11.52 -5.84 -8.37
C ASN A 74 -12.13 -4.92 -7.30
N ALA A 75 -11.62 -4.96 -6.07
CA ALA A 75 -12.06 -4.09 -4.99
C ALA A 75 -11.63 -2.64 -5.22
N LEU A 76 -10.41 -2.42 -5.71
CA LEU A 76 -9.91 -1.09 -6.09
C LEU A 76 -10.69 -0.52 -7.29
N GLU A 77 -10.95 -1.33 -8.31
CA GLU A 77 -11.73 -0.92 -9.50
C GLU A 77 -13.18 -0.57 -9.16
N ALA A 78 -13.73 -1.12 -8.07
CA ALA A 78 -15.05 -0.77 -7.58
C ALA A 78 -15.08 0.59 -6.85
N GLN A 79 -13.93 1.18 -6.53
CA GLN A 79 -13.84 2.51 -5.92
C GLN A 79 -13.76 3.61 -6.97
N LEU A 80 -14.47 4.71 -6.75
CA LEU A 80 -14.37 5.87 -7.61
C LEU A 80 -12.99 6.53 -7.47
N GLY A 81 -12.40 6.92 -8.60
CA GLY A 81 -11.14 7.66 -8.63
C GLY A 81 -9.87 6.80 -8.46
N ILE A 82 -9.98 5.46 -8.41
CA ILE A 82 -8.82 4.56 -8.34
C ILE A 82 -8.71 3.77 -9.64
N THR A 83 -7.51 3.80 -10.26
CA THR A 83 -7.22 3.07 -11.49
C THR A 83 -6.00 2.16 -11.28
N PRO A 84 -6.19 0.83 -11.27
CA PRO A 84 -5.06 -0.09 -11.33
C PRO A 84 -4.36 -0.03 -12.69
N ILE A 85 -3.04 0.10 -12.68
CA ILE A 85 -2.19 0.08 -13.87
C ILE A 85 -1.28 -1.14 -13.76
N LEU A 86 -1.52 -2.11 -14.64
CA LEU A 86 -0.95 -3.44 -14.50
C LEU A 86 0.23 -3.66 -15.45
N GLY A 87 1.38 -3.99 -14.87
CA GLY A 87 2.51 -4.60 -15.59
C GLY A 87 2.29 -6.10 -15.80
N TRP A 88 3.38 -6.86 -15.92
CA TRP A 88 3.30 -8.31 -16.03
C TRP A 88 4.46 -9.00 -15.32
N TYR A 89 4.28 -10.28 -15.00
CA TYR A 89 5.38 -11.14 -14.59
C TYR A 89 5.97 -11.86 -15.79
N SER A 90 7.30 -11.91 -15.84
CA SER A 90 8.04 -12.80 -16.73
C SER A 90 8.48 -14.04 -15.97
N GLU A 91 8.19 -15.23 -16.52
CA GLU A 91 8.58 -16.49 -15.90
C GLU A 91 10.06 -16.80 -16.19
N LYS A 92 10.83 -16.87 -15.12
CA LYS A 92 12.24 -17.27 -15.14
C LYS A 92 12.37 -18.78 -15.03
N ASP A 93 13.58 -19.25 -15.21
CA ASP A 93 13.86 -20.67 -14.99
C ASP A 93 13.60 -21.01 -13.52
N PRO A 94 12.89 -22.12 -13.23
CA PRO A 94 12.53 -22.47 -11.87
C PRO A 94 13.78 -22.62 -11.00
N HIS A 95 13.69 -22.12 -9.78
CA HIS A 95 14.69 -22.43 -8.77
C HIS A 95 14.64 -23.93 -8.50
N THR A 96 15.79 -24.60 -8.60
CA THR A 96 15.88 -26.04 -8.40
C THR A 96 16.66 -26.32 -7.13
N CYS A 97 16.09 -27.12 -6.23
CA CYS A 97 16.81 -27.63 -5.07
C CYS A 97 17.90 -28.60 -5.53
N GLU A 98 19.15 -28.37 -5.16
CA GLU A 98 20.24 -29.26 -5.56
C GLU A 98 20.13 -30.65 -4.93
N ALA A 99 19.61 -30.73 -3.70
CA ALA A 99 19.50 -31.96 -2.92
C ALA A 99 18.33 -32.86 -3.36
N CYS A 100 17.11 -32.30 -3.48
CA CYS A 100 15.91 -33.09 -3.77
C CYS A 100 15.35 -32.88 -5.18
N LYS A 101 16.00 -32.05 -6.01
CA LYS A 101 15.57 -31.68 -7.38
C LYS A 101 14.19 -31.03 -7.48
N HIS A 102 13.54 -30.75 -6.35
CA HIS A 102 12.26 -30.06 -6.34
C HIS A 102 12.41 -28.64 -6.90
N GLN A 103 11.46 -28.24 -7.74
CA GLN A 103 11.48 -26.95 -8.42
C GLN A 103 10.40 -26.02 -7.87
N TRP A 104 10.76 -24.74 -7.72
CA TRP A 104 9.81 -23.68 -7.39
C TRP A 104 9.78 -22.64 -8.51
N PRO A 105 8.59 -22.14 -8.89
CA PRO A 105 8.48 -21.07 -9.87
C PRO A 105 9.29 -19.84 -9.48
N ALA A 106 10.02 -19.29 -10.43
CA ALA A 106 10.68 -18.00 -10.33
C ALA A 106 9.99 -17.02 -11.27
N PHE A 107 9.58 -15.87 -10.73
CA PHE A 107 8.95 -14.81 -11.50
C PHE A 107 9.66 -13.49 -11.24
N GLU A 108 9.77 -12.69 -12.30
CA GLU A 108 10.26 -11.33 -12.22
C GLU A 108 9.12 -10.38 -12.58
N GLU A 109 8.81 -9.43 -11.70
CA GLU A 109 7.88 -8.35 -12.00
C GLU A 109 8.51 -7.42 -13.02
N LYS A 110 7.72 -7.02 -14.02
CA LYS A 110 8.18 -6.14 -15.10
C LYS A 110 7.26 -4.95 -15.23
N VAL A 111 7.87 -3.85 -15.66
CA VAL A 111 7.20 -2.62 -16.13
C VAL A 111 6.54 -1.79 -15.04
N THR A 112 6.40 -2.27 -13.80
CA THR A 112 5.84 -1.48 -12.69
C THR A 112 6.54 -0.14 -12.50
N ASP A 113 7.87 -0.11 -12.39
CA ASP A 113 8.63 1.14 -12.21
C ASP A 113 8.55 2.06 -13.43
N VAL A 114 8.57 1.47 -14.64
CA VAL A 114 8.41 2.19 -15.90
C VAL A 114 7.02 2.82 -16.00
N ASN A 115 5.97 2.11 -15.58
CA ASN A 115 4.61 2.63 -15.54
C ASN A 115 4.51 3.79 -14.54
N ILE A 116 5.09 3.65 -13.35
CA ILE A 116 5.10 4.75 -12.37
C ILE A 116 5.77 5.98 -12.97
N ALA A 117 6.98 5.82 -13.50
CA ALA A 117 7.75 6.92 -14.08
C ALA A 117 7.02 7.59 -15.25
N THR A 118 6.53 6.80 -16.21
CA THR A 118 5.87 7.35 -17.42
C THR A 118 4.56 8.06 -17.09
N HIS A 119 3.74 7.52 -16.19
CA HIS A 119 2.51 8.18 -15.76
C HIS A 119 2.78 9.47 -14.97
N MET A 120 3.75 9.46 -14.05
CA MET A 120 4.14 10.68 -13.32
C MET A 120 4.59 11.78 -14.26
N LEU A 121 5.44 11.44 -15.25
CA LEU A 121 5.96 12.39 -16.23
C LEU A 121 4.85 12.92 -17.13
N ARG A 122 4.01 12.03 -17.66
CA ARG A 122 2.88 12.41 -18.51
C ARG A 122 1.93 13.36 -17.78
N ASP A 123 1.51 13.02 -16.57
CA ASP A 123 0.52 13.83 -15.84
C ASP A 123 1.10 15.19 -15.41
N ALA A 124 2.40 15.26 -15.10
CA ALA A 124 3.09 16.52 -14.86
C ALA A 124 3.23 17.37 -16.12
N TYR A 125 3.57 16.76 -17.25
CA TYR A 125 3.73 17.43 -18.55
C TYR A 125 2.40 17.95 -19.11
N GLU A 126 1.32 17.19 -18.95
CA GLU A 126 -0.04 17.57 -19.36
C GLU A 126 -0.73 18.51 -18.36
N ASP A 127 0.00 19.04 -17.38
CA ASP A 127 -0.50 19.99 -16.38
C ASP A 127 -1.70 19.47 -15.56
N LYS A 128 -1.81 18.14 -15.37
CA LYS A 128 -2.92 17.50 -14.64
C LYS A 128 -2.80 17.54 -13.13
N LEU A 129 -1.63 17.97 -12.62
CA LEU A 129 -1.33 18.06 -11.21
C LEU A 129 -0.42 19.26 -10.95
N ASP A 130 -0.57 19.87 -9.78
CA ASP A 130 0.42 20.78 -9.21
C ASP A 130 1.41 20.03 -8.30
N ARG A 131 0.92 18.94 -7.71
CA ARG A 131 1.63 18.15 -6.72
C ARG A 131 1.39 16.66 -6.93
N ALA A 132 2.46 15.89 -7.04
CA ALA A 132 2.43 14.44 -7.11
C ALA A 132 2.66 13.82 -5.73
N LEU A 133 1.76 12.95 -5.29
CA LEU A 133 1.98 12.06 -4.14
C LEU A 133 2.55 10.73 -4.63
N LEU A 134 3.82 10.47 -4.34
CA LEU A 134 4.48 9.21 -4.65
C LEU A 134 4.58 8.35 -3.38
N ILE A 135 3.88 7.21 -3.37
CA ILE A 135 4.00 6.20 -2.31
C ILE A 135 4.95 5.10 -2.77
N SER A 136 6.26 5.27 -2.55
CA SER A 136 7.28 4.29 -2.90
C SER A 136 8.51 4.44 -2.02
N ALA A 137 9.41 3.46 -2.05
CA ALA A 137 10.75 3.54 -1.48
C ALA A 137 11.83 3.15 -2.51
N ASP A 138 11.47 3.08 -3.79
CA ASP A 138 12.35 2.63 -4.86
C ASP A 138 13.22 3.77 -5.41
N ALA A 139 14.54 3.62 -5.30
CA ALA A 139 15.50 4.62 -5.77
C ALA A 139 15.52 4.76 -7.29
N ASP A 140 15.03 3.76 -8.03
CA ASP A 140 14.98 3.80 -9.50
C ASP A 140 14.01 4.88 -10.02
N LEU A 141 13.13 5.40 -9.15
CA LEU A 141 12.20 6.49 -9.47
C LEU A 141 12.82 7.89 -9.31
N VAL A 142 14.06 8.02 -8.83
CA VAL A 142 14.75 9.32 -8.66
C VAL A 142 14.78 10.15 -9.97
N PRO A 143 15.10 9.59 -11.15
CA PRO A 143 15.03 10.33 -12.40
C PRO A 143 13.64 10.90 -12.66
N ALA A 144 12.59 10.11 -12.43
CA ALA A 144 11.21 10.55 -12.63
C ALA A 144 10.83 11.71 -11.69
N VAL A 145 11.21 11.61 -10.41
CA VAL A 145 10.98 12.68 -9.42
C VAL A 145 11.69 13.97 -9.84
N ASN A 146 12.95 13.89 -10.28
CA ASN A 146 13.70 15.06 -10.73
C ASN A 146 13.05 15.70 -11.97
N THR A 147 12.62 14.91 -12.94
CA THR A 147 11.95 15.43 -14.15
C THR A 147 10.64 16.12 -13.79
N VAL A 148 9.79 15.51 -12.97
CA VAL A 148 8.53 16.14 -12.52
C VAL A 148 8.78 17.48 -11.82
N ARG A 149 9.81 17.54 -10.96
CA ARG A 149 10.21 18.79 -10.30
C ARG A 149 10.73 19.85 -11.26
N SER A 150 11.48 19.44 -12.29
CA SER A 150 11.97 20.36 -13.33
C SER A 150 10.84 20.98 -14.16
N LEU A 151 9.68 20.32 -14.23
CA LEU A 151 8.45 20.84 -14.83
C LEU A 151 7.67 21.78 -13.88
N GLY A 152 8.27 22.19 -12.76
CA GLY A 152 7.66 23.09 -11.78
C GLY A 152 6.66 22.45 -10.83
N LYS A 153 6.55 21.11 -10.80
CA LYS A 153 5.61 20.38 -9.95
C LYS A 153 6.23 20.02 -8.59
N GLU A 154 5.42 20.02 -7.54
CA GLU A 154 5.86 19.55 -6.22
C GLU A 154 5.74 18.02 -6.13
N VAL A 155 6.73 17.34 -5.53
CA VAL A 155 6.65 15.91 -5.24
C VAL A 155 6.66 15.67 -3.72
N LEU A 156 5.57 15.10 -3.22
CA LEU A 156 5.47 14.52 -1.89
C LEU A 156 5.81 13.02 -1.95
N LEU A 157 6.90 12.64 -1.32
CA LEU A 157 7.24 11.25 -1.10
C LEU A 157 6.62 10.74 0.22
N ALA A 158 5.77 9.72 0.15
CA ALA A 158 5.24 9.05 1.34
C ALA A 158 5.78 7.63 1.42
N LEU A 159 6.69 7.38 2.35
CA LEU A 159 7.33 6.08 2.47
C LEU A 159 6.38 5.05 3.08
N PRO A 160 6.26 3.86 2.46
CA PRO A 160 5.49 2.77 3.03
C PRO A 160 5.99 2.35 4.41
N PRO A 161 5.11 1.81 5.28
CA PRO A 161 5.51 1.40 6.62
C PRO A 161 6.64 0.36 6.60
N GLY A 162 7.65 0.59 7.44
CA GLY A 162 8.83 -0.28 7.54
C GLY A 162 9.88 -0.07 6.44
N ARG A 163 9.59 0.72 5.40
CA ARG A 163 10.54 1.07 4.32
C ARG A 163 11.17 2.44 4.58
N LYS A 164 11.96 2.56 5.65
CA LYS A 164 12.56 3.85 6.05
C LYS A 164 13.78 4.28 5.21
N ARG A 165 14.44 3.32 4.56
CA ARG A 165 15.66 3.51 3.77
C ARG A 165 15.27 3.85 2.32
N ALA A 166 15.37 5.12 1.97
CA ALA A 166 15.10 5.66 0.63
C ALA A 166 15.90 6.96 0.47
N LYS A 167 17.22 6.91 0.70
CA LYS A 167 18.08 8.09 0.85
C LYS A 167 17.98 9.01 -0.38
N HIS A 168 18.23 8.48 -1.56
CA HIS A 168 18.23 9.27 -2.80
C HIS A 168 16.86 9.87 -3.12
N LEU A 169 15.77 9.11 -2.92
CA LEU A 169 14.42 9.63 -3.08
C LEU A 169 14.09 10.77 -2.11
N ARG A 170 14.55 10.67 -0.86
CA ARG A 170 14.37 11.74 0.15
C ARG A 170 15.09 13.02 -0.25
N GLU A 171 16.30 12.88 -0.80
CA GLU A 171 17.13 14.01 -1.22
C GLU A 171 16.53 14.73 -2.43
N CYS A 172 15.83 14.02 -3.31
CA CYS A 172 15.24 14.61 -4.51
C CYS A 172 13.77 15.05 -4.38
N ALA A 173 13.00 14.53 -3.42
CA ALA A 173 11.61 14.96 -3.21
C ALA A 173 11.52 16.31 -2.50
N ASN A 174 10.45 17.09 -2.75
CA ASN A 174 10.23 18.36 -2.05
C ASN A 174 9.90 18.13 -0.57
N ILE A 175 9.09 17.11 -0.29
CA ILE A 175 8.62 16.76 1.04
C ILE A 175 8.67 15.25 1.19
N THR A 176 9.05 14.77 2.38
CA THR A 176 8.96 13.34 2.71
C THR A 176 8.18 13.08 3.99
N ASN A 177 7.21 12.19 3.90
CA ASN A 177 6.47 11.64 5.04
C ASN A 177 6.74 10.14 5.21
N ASN A 178 6.56 9.62 6.42
CA ASN A 178 6.56 8.19 6.69
C ASN A 178 5.15 7.75 7.07
N ILE A 179 4.56 6.84 6.30
CA ILE A 179 3.24 6.30 6.61
C ILE A 179 3.36 5.40 7.84
N LYS A 180 2.68 5.79 8.92
CA LYS A 180 2.71 5.06 10.18
C LYS A 180 1.82 3.83 10.10
N ILE A 181 2.36 2.68 10.50
CA ILE A 181 1.62 1.41 10.66
C ILE A 181 0.31 1.60 11.44
N LYS A 182 0.37 2.36 12.55
CA LYS A 182 -0.79 2.61 13.41
C LYS A 182 -1.92 3.36 12.67
N ALA A 183 -1.58 4.24 11.72
CA ALA A 183 -2.57 4.97 10.94
C ALA A 183 -3.25 4.05 9.92
N ILE A 184 -2.47 3.29 9.13
CA ILE A 184 -3.03 2.43 8.07
C ILE A 184 -3.88 1.27 8.57
N ARG A 185 -3.72 0.86 9.84
CA ARG A 185 -4.60 -0.15 10.46
C ARG A 185 -6.06 0.28 10.49
N ASN A 186 -6.31 1.59 10.47
CA ASN A 186 -7.65 2.17 10.45
C ASN A 186 -8.16 2.43 9.02
N PHE A 187 -7.29 2.36 8.01
CA PHE A 187 -7.62 2.62 6.60
C PHE A 187 -7.87 1.29 5.89
N ARG A 188 -8.99 0.65 6.22
CA ARG A 188 -9.38 -0.64 5.64
C ARG A 188 -10.64 -0.48 4.82
N LEU A 189 -10.66 -1.17 3.69
CA LEU A 189 -11.87 -1.34 2.92
C LEU A 189 -12.93 -2.03 3.79
N PRO A 190 -14.23 -1.77 3.53
CA PRO A 190 -15.29 -2.49 4.22
C PRO A 190 -15.17 -4.00 3.96
N ASN A 191 -15.69 -4.81 4.89
CA ASN A 191 -15.64 -6.27 4.74
C ASN A 191 -16.39 -6.75 3.49
N THR A 192 -17.42 -6.01 3.08
CA THR A 192 -18.22 -6.29 1.89
C THR A 192 -18.26 -5.05 1.02
N ILE A 193 -17.91 -5.18 -0.26
CA ILE A 193 -17.98 -4.10 -1.26
C ILE A 193 -19.07 -4.42 -2.27
N SER A 194 -20.09 -3.57 -2.31
CA SER A 194 -21.18 -3.68 -3.27
C SER A 194 -20.72 -3.27 -4.67
N ARG A 195 -21.14 -4.03 -5.67
CA ARG A 195 -20.88 -3.74 -7.09
C ARG A 195 -22.21 -3.77 -7.85
N PRO A 196 -22.64 -2.67 -8.49
CA PRO A 196 -23.87 -2.67 -9.27
C PRO A 196 -23.86 -3.77 -10.34
N GLY A 197 -24.89 -4.63 -10.36
CA GLY A 197 -25.02 -5.70 -11.35
C GLY A 197 -24.06 -6.89 -11.21
N LEU A 198 -23.23 -6.94 -10.15
CA LEU A 198 -22.28 -8.02 -9.89
C LEU A 198 -22.41 -8.52 -8.45
N PRO A 199 -22.01 -9.77 -8.16
CA PRO A 199 -21.92 -10.25 -6.78
C PRO A 199 -21.02 -9.34 -5.93
N PRO A 200 -21.34 -9.14 -4.64
CA PRO A 200 -20.49 -8.36 -3.74
C PRO A 200 -19.11 -9.03 -3.58
N LEU A 201 -18.10 -8.21 -3.28
CA LEU A 201 -16.77 -8.70 -2.95
C LEU A 201 -16.63 -8.83 -1.44
N GLU A 202 -16.22 -10.00 -0.97
CA GLU A 202 -16.01 -10.27 0.46
C GLU A 202 -14.52 -10.24 0.81
N CYS A 203 -14.16 -9.53 1.88
CA CYS A 203 -12.82 -9.51 2.43
C CYS A 203 -12.40 -10.95 2.78
N PRO A 204 -11.24 -11.43 2.29
CA PRO A 204 -10.75 -12.77 2.62
C PRO A 204 -10.64 -12.95 4.14
N PRO A 205 -11.03 -14.12 4.69
CA PRO A 205 -10.93 -14.39 6.13
C PRO A 205 -9.52 -14.17 6.68
N GLU A 206 -8.48 -14.51 5.90
CA GLU A 206 -7.08 -14.30 6.26
C GLU A 206 -6.66 -12.82 6.38
N TRP A 207 -7.46 -11.90 5.81
CA TRP A 207 -7.22 -10.46 5.81
C TRP A 207 -8.15 -9.73 6.80
N THR A 208 -9.06 -10.44 7.44
CA THR A 208 -9.86 -9.89 8.53
C THR A 208 -8.98 -9.63 9.76
N ILE A 209 -9.34 -8.62 10.55
CA ILE A 209 -8.71 -8.40 11.84
C ILE A 209 -9.24 -9.48 12.78
N PRO A 210 -8.38 -10.25 13.48
CA PRO A 210 -8.85 -11.16 14.51
C PRO A 210 -9.68 -10.39 15.54
N GLN A 211 -10.87 -10.86 15.90
CA GLN A 211 -11.81 -10.17 16.81
C GLN A 211 -11.13 -9.69 18.11
N LYS A 212 -10.15 -10.46 18.60
CA LYS A 212 -9.30 -10.14 19.77
C LYS A 212 -8.46 -8.86 19.65
N TRP A 213 -8.31 -8.28 18.46
CA TRP A 213 -7.54 -7.05 18.20
C TRP A 213 -8.43 -5.84 17.93
N ILE A 214 -9.75 -6.06 17.86
CA ILE A 214 -10.74 -4.99 17.90
C ILE A 214 -10.88 -4.63 19.37
N TRP A 215 -10.19 -3.57 19.79
CA TRP A 215 -10.44 -2.97 21.09
C TRP A 215 -11.91 -2.55 21.10
N LYS A 216 -12.72 -3.13 22.01
CA LYS A 216 -14.11 -2.72 22.18
C LYS A 216 -14.10 -1.19 22.31
N LYS A 217 -14.81 -0.48 21.42
CA LYS A 217 -15.20 0.89 21.76
C LYS A 217 -15.92 0.77 23.10
N ALA A 218 -15.57 1.63 24.07
CA ALA A 218 -16.37 1.74 25.27
C ALA A 218 -17.82 1.89 24.82
N ASP A 219 -18.71 1.06 25.37
CA ASP A 219 -20.14 1.21 25.12
C ASP A 219 -20.49 2.69 25.35
N PRO A 220 -21.24 3.34 24.45
CA PRO A 220 -21.80 4.63 24.79
C PRO A 220 -22.74 4.37 25.97
N MET A 221 -22.26 4.58 27.19
CA MET A 221 -23.15 4.76 28.32
C MET A 221 -24.11 5.84 27.89
N ILE A 222 -25.39 5.47 27.81
CA ILE A 222 -26.49 6.41 27.79
C ILE A 222 -26.34 7.21 29.09
N SER A 223 -25.64 8.34 29.04
CA SER A 223 -25.64 9.29 30.13
C SER A 223 -26.76 10.27 29.84
N GLU A 224 -27.94 9.96 30.38
CA GLU A 224 -28.86 11.03 30.71
C GLU A 224 -28.15 12.01 31.65
N THR A 225 -28.35 13.30 31.39
CA THR A 225 -28.22 14.46 32.29
C THR A 225 -27.06 15.46 32.08
N LYS A 226 -27.56 16.63 31.63
CA LYS A 226 -27.21 18.03 31.87
C LYS A 226 -26.13 18.71 31.00
N PRO A 227 -26.49 19.80 30.29
CA PRO A 227 -25.54 20.57 29.51
C PRO A 227 -24.63 21.36 30.43
N LYS A 228 -23.31 21.17 30.31
CA LYS A 228 -22.33 22.04 30.96
C LYS A 228 -21.94 23.16 30.01
N ARG A 229 -22.15 24.39 30.50
CA ARG A 229 -21.72 25.66 29.92
C ARG A 229 -20.23 25.62 29.59
N PHE A 230 -19.91 26.21 28.44
CA PHE A 230 -18.55 26.54 28.00
C PHE A 230 -17.94 27.59 28.94
N ASP A 231 -16.75 27.32 29.47
CA ASP A 231 -15.88 28.35 30.09
C ASP A 231 -14.49 28.22 29.44
N PRO A 232 -14.06 29.18 28.61
CA PRO A 232 -12.75 29.15 27.97
C PRO A 232 -11.76 29.90 28.86
N LEU A 233 -10.79 29.20 29.45
CA LEU A 233 -9.44 29.65 29.82
C LEU A 233 -8.89 28.77 30.95
N ARG A 234 -7.78 28.06 30.69
CA ARG A 234 -6.58 27.99 31.56
C ARG A 234 -5.56 26.96 31.05
N TRP A 235 -4.47 27.50 30.52
CA TRP A 235 -3.06 27.09 30.66
C TRP A 235 -2.74 25.83 31.49
N PHE A 236 -1.88 24.91 31.00
CA PHE A 236 -0.48 24.76 31.45
C PHE A 236 0.29 23.58 30.80
N ARG A 237 1.61 23.77 30.79
CA ARG A 237 2.76 22.96 30.39
C ARG A 237 3.07 21.84 31.42
N TRP A 238 3.64 20.71 30.98
CA TRP A 238 5.01 20.20 31.29
C TRP A 238 5.11 18.67 31.44
N TRP A 239 6.36 18.21 31.28
CA TRP A 239 6.88 16.86 31.10
C TRP A 239 6.82 15.95 32.34
N GLY A 240 6.92 14.65 32.07
CA GLY A 240 7.54 13.61 32.89
C GLY A 240 8.15 12.56 31.97
#